data_AF-A0A9X9A6J5-F1
#
_entry.id   AF-A0A9X9A6J5-F1
#
_cell.length_a   1.000
_cell.length_b   1.000
_cell.length_c   1.000
_cell.angle_alpha   90.00
_cell.angle_beta   90.00
_cell.angle_gamma   90.00
#
_symmetry.space_group_name_H-M   'P 1'
#
loop_
_entity.id
_entity.type
_entity.pdbx_description
1 polymer ?
#
loop_
_entity_poly.entity_id
_entity_poly.type
_entity_poly.pdbx_seq_one_letter_code
_entity_poly.pdbx_strand_id
1 'polypeptide(L)' 'MEFTTERLIIRPFKSTDLQDVFAIYNSDDTCKFLLHNKWTHEDMQKRFNKKIANHVLTKETILSLA' A
#
# COMPACT_ATOMS: atom_id res chain seq x y z
N MET A 1 5.53 0.01 -13.64
CA MET A 1 5.17 1.40 -13.96
C MET A 1 5.92 2.29 -12.99
N GLU A 2 6.84 3.12 -13.49
CA GLU A 2 7.66 4.03 -12.67
C GLU A 2 7.59 5.43 -13.29
N PHE A 3 7.29 6.45 -12.49
CA PHE A 3 7.16 7.84 -12.92
C PHE A 3 7.90 8.77 -11.99
N THR A 4 8.59 9.74 -12.57
CA THR A 4 9.34 10.74 -11.83
C THR A 4 8.79 12.12 -12.17
N THR A 5 8.58 12.91 -11.13
CA THR A 5 8.27 14.33 -11.20
C THR A 5 9.42 15.10 -10.55
N GLU A 6 9.38 16.44 -10.57
CA GLU A 6 10.38 17.27 -9.90
C GLU A 6 10.55 16.95 -8.41
N ARG A 7 9.47 16.54 -7.73
CA ARG A 7 9.46 16.35 -6.26
C ARG A 7 9.34 14.91 -5.80
N LEU A 8 8.89 14.00 -6.66
CA LEU A 8 8.44 12.66 -6.24
C LEU A 8 8.67 11.61 -7.32
N ILE A 9 8.89 10.38 -6.86
CA ILE A 9 8.91 9.17 -7.68
C ILE A 9 7.74 8.27 -7.27
N ILE A 10 6.97 7.82 -8.24
CA ILE A 10 5.89 6.85 -8.09
C ILE A 10 6.37 5.53 -8.69
N ARG A 11 6.42 4.47 -7.88
CA ARG A 11 6.87 3.13 -8.28
C ARG A 11 6.04 2.06 -7.56
N PRO A 12 6.05 0.80 -8.02
CA PRO A 12 5.43 -0.30 -7.30
C PRO A 12 6.09 -0.51 -5.93
N PHE A 13 5.33 -1.06 -4.99
CA PHE A 13 5.85 -1.44 -3.68
C PHE A 13 6.93 -2.51 -3.80
N LYS A 14 7.98 -2.37 -3.00
CA LYS A 14 9.04 -3.34 -2.77
C LYS A 14 8.92 -3.90 -1.36
N SER A 15 9.46 -5.09 -1.11
CA SER A 15 9.46 -5.71 0.22
C SER A 15 10.08 -4.82 1.31
N THR A 16 11.04 -3.99 0.94
CA THR A 16 11.72 -3.03 1.82
C THR A 16 10.82 -1.89 2.30
N ASP A 17 9.71 -1.60 1.63
CA ASP A 17 8.85 -0.45 1.95
C ASP A 17 7.86 -0.74 3.10
N LEU A 18 7.90 -1.95 3.68
CA LEU A 18 6.92 -2.40 4.67
C LEU A 18 6.78 -1.44 5.86
N GLN A 19 7.91 -0.98 6.42
CA GLN A 19 7.89 -0.15 7.62
C GLN A 19 7.37 1.26 7.34
N ASP A 20 7.75 1.86 6.20
CA ASP A 20 7.26 3.17 5.78
C ASP A 20 5.75 3.14 5.53
N VAL A 21 5.26 2.08 4.88
CA VAL A 21 3.84 1.86 4.66
C VAL A 21 3.12 1.64 5.99
N PHE A 22 3.68 0.81 6.87
CA PHE A 22 3.05 0.55 8.17
C PHE A 22 2.94 1.80 9.03
N ALA A 23 3.93 2.70 9.02
CA ALA A 23 3.86 3.97 9.74
C ALA A 23 2.66 4.83 9.31
N ILE A 24 2.30 4.81 8.03
CA ILE A 24 1.13 5.50 7.49
C ILE A 24 -0.17 4.80 7.93
N TYR A 25 -0.22 3.47 7.82
CA TYR A 25 -1.42 2.66 8.04
C TYR A 25 -1.67 2.26 9.50
N ASN A 26 -0.74 2.50 10.43
CA ASN A 26 -0.92 2.32 11.88
C ASN A 26 -1.47 3.60 12.56
N SER A 27 -1.81 4.63 11.80
CA SER A 27 -2.37 5.89 12.29
C SER A 27 -3.89 5.88 12.16
N ASP A 28 -4.58 6.05 13.28
CA ASP A 28 -6.05 6.21 13.30
C ASP A 28 -6.48 7.45 12.51
N ASP A 29 -5.69 8.53 12.55
CA ASP A 29 -5.97 9.76 11.81
C ASP A 29 -5.87 9.57 10.29
N THR A 30 -4.97 8.71 9.82
CA THR A 30 -4.91 8.34 8.41
C THR A 30 -6.10 7.45 8.05
N CYS A 31 -6.38 6.44 8.88
CA CYS A 31 -7.35 5.40 8.55
C CYS A 31 -8.80 5.83 8.70
N LYS A 32 -9.11 6.94 9.38
CA LYS A 32 -10.49 7.47 9.48
C LYS A 32 -11.15 7.77 8.13
N PHE A 33 -10.37 7.92 7.07
CA PHE A 33 -10.85 8.16 5.71
C PHE A 33 -10.78 6.93 4.79
N LEU A 34 -10.33 5.78 5.31
CA LEU A 34 -10.16 4.55 4.54
C LEU A 34 -11.29 3.56 4.83
N LEU A 35 -11.53 2.63 3.90
CA LEU A 35 -12.54 1.57 4.04
C LEU A 35 -12.15 0.47 5.04
N HIS A 36 -11.06 0.64 5.79
CA HIS A 36 -10.58 -0.33 6.76
C HIS A 36 -9.95 0.37 7.97
N ASN A 37 -9.95 -0.32 9.12
CA ASN A 37 -9.23 0.12 10.31
C ASN A 37 -7.71 0.13 10.08
N LYS A 38 -6.99 0.77 11.01
CA LYS A 38 -5.52 0.74 11.03
C LYS A 38 -4.97 -0.68 11.05
N TRP A 39 -3.77 -0.82 10.53
CA TRP A 39 -3.02 -2.07 10.56
C TRP A 39 -2.44 -2.26 11.96
N THR A 40 -2.21 -3.51 12.33
CA THR A 40 -1.55 -3.88 13.59
C THR A 40 -0.23 -4.60 13.30
N HIS A 41 0.63 -4.73 14.30
CA HIS A 41 1.89 -5.47 14.13
C HIS A 41 1.65 -6.94 13.73
N GLU A 42 0.54 -7.53 14.19
CA GLU A 42 0.17 -8.91 13.88
C GLU A 42 -0.26 -9.08 12.42
N ASP A 43 -0.91 -8.07 11.83
CA ASP A 43 -1.51 -8.17 10.49
C ASP A 43 -0.74 -7.44 9.37
N MET A 44 0.24 -6.60 9.72
CA MET A 44 0.96 -5.75 8.77
C MET A 44 1.58 -6.53 7.62
N GLN A 45 2.23 -7.66 7.90
CA GLN A 45 2.89 -8.47 6.87
C GLN A 45 1.88 -9.06 5.89
N LYS A 46 0.78 -9.61 6.41
CA LYS A 46 -0.29 -10.20 5.60
C LYS A 46 -0.93 -9.16 4.69
N ARG A 47 -1.22 -7.96 5.22
CA ARG A 47 -1.81 -6.87 4.45
C ARG A 47 -0.85 -6.30 3.41
N PHE A 48 0.43 -6.16 3.75
CA PHE A 48 1.45 -5.67 2.82
C PHE A 48 1.70 -6.63 1.66
N ASN A 49 1.74 -7.94 1.95
CA ASN A 49 1.90 -8.95 0.90
C ASN A 49 0.77 -8.87 -0.14
N LYS A 50 -0.47 -8.52 0.26
CA LYS A 50 -1.56 -8.27 -0.68
C LYS A 50 -1.30 -7.05 -1.57
N LYS A 51 -0.74 -5.97 -1.01
CA LYS A 51 -0.38 -4.77 -1.80
C LYS A 51 0.73 -5.07 -2.81
N ILE A 52 1.73 -5.87 -2.43
CA ILE A 52 2.77 -6.32 -3.37
C ILE A 52 2.16 -7.22 -4.44
N ALA A 53 1.32 -8.19 -4.08
CA ALA A 53 0.73 -9.11 -5.06
C ALA A 53 -0.12 -8.38 -6.12
N ASN A 54 -0.81 -7.30 -5.74
CA ASN A 54 -1.67 -6.52 -6.63
C ASN A 54 -0.93 -5.56 -7.58
N HIS A 55 0.41 -5.64 -7.70
CA HIS A 55 1.18 -4.76 -8.60
C HIS A 55 1.06 -5.11 -10.09
N VAL A 56 0.55 -6.31 -10.41
CA VAL A 56 0.37 -6.76 -11.80
C VAL A 56 -1.09 -6.52 -12.19
N LEU A 57 -1.31 -5.52 -13.05
CA LEU A 57 -2.58 -5.31 -13.74
C LEU A 57 -2.77 -6.43 -14.78
N THR A 58 -3.42 -7.51 -14.37
CA THR A 58 -3.93 -8.55 -15.28
C THR A 58 -5.37 -8.24 -15.69
N LYS A 59 -5.85 -8.82 -16.78
CA LYS A 59 -7.27 -8.68 -17.20
C LYS A 59 -8.27 -9.07 -16.10
N GLU A 60 -7.85 -9.90 -15.15
CA GLU A 60 -8.67 -10.42 -14.05
C GLU A 60 -8.54 -9.59 -12.77
N THR A 61 -7.54 -8.72 -12.65
CA THR A 61 -7.36 -7.84 -11.50
C THR A 61 -7.95 -6.48 -11.81
N ILE A 62 -9.19 -6.25 -11.34
CA ILE A 62 -9.78 -4.93 -11.32
C ILE A 62 -8.90 -4.05 -10.42
N LEU A 63 -8.42 -2.93 -10.96
CA LEU A 63 -7.70 -1.93 -10.19
C LEU A 63 -8.65 -1.38 -9.12
N SER A 64 -8.52 -1.87 -7.88
CA SER A 64 -9.24 -1.32 -6.74
C SER A 64 -8.62 0.01 -6.37
N LEU A 65 -9.28 1.10 -6.78
CA LEU A 65 -8.88 2.49 -6.52
C LEU A 65 -9.38 3.03 -5.17
N ALA A 66 -10.05 2.19 -4.37
CA ALA A 66 -10.59 2.52 -3.06
C ALA A 66 -9.71 2.03 -1.91
#